data_AF-A0A2T2ND89-F1
#
_entry.id   AF-A0A2T2ND89-F1
#
_cell.length_a   1.000
_cell.length_b   1.000
_cell.length_c   1.000
_cell.angle_alpha   90.00
_cell.angle_beta   90.00
_cell.angle_gamma   90.00
#
_symmetry.space_group_name_H-M   'P 1'
#
loop_
_entity.id
_entity.type
_entity.pdbx_description
1 polymer ?
#
loop_
_entity_poly.entity_id
_entity_poly.type
_entity_poly.pdbx_seq_one_letter_code
_entity_poly.pdbx_strand_id
1 'polypeptide(L)'
;MQPLRRTAATAARKARVTLPRQPRRWAHDEHAHGHSHGPVNESMGAGFWLTLGAFPAGWALYAISRADDQDKRPFFNRIIDKYTESQQKLADKNDLHVRMMEQAGDDRVLFMNSKPQEHVPMKFPEIMNVGSPYNVPAGSVNQMEKVIAKFKQEAYEDNERKLEALRNGTIKAEQPYEPFDFTKSKEG
;
A
#
# COMPACT_ATOMS: atom_id res chain seq x y z
N MET A 1 19.92 6.04 -3.06
CA MET A 1 20.40 6.68 -1.82
C MET A 1 21.23 7.90 -2.17
N GLN A 2 20.62 9.09 -2.29
CA GLN A 2 21.35 10.37 -2.39
C GLN A 2 20.55 11.46 -1.62
N PRO A 3 21.16 12.13 -0.63
CA PRO A 3 20.46 12.92 0.38
C PRO A 3 20.40 14.44 0.08
N LEU A 4 19.26 15.03 0.45
CA LEU A 4 19.10 16.32 1.15
C LEU A 4 20.19 17.38 0.91
N ARG A 5 20.08 18.14 -0.19
CA ARG A 5 20.83 19.40 -0.39
C ARG A 5 19.93 20.49 -0.98
N ARG A 6 18.92 20.97 -0.24
CA ARG A 6 18.13 22.16 -0.67
C ARG A 6 17.71 23.15 0.43
N THR A 7 18.21 23.07 1.65
CA THR A 7 17.74 23.92 2.76
C THR A 7 18.85 24.74 3.43
N ALA A 8 19.62 25.49 2.64
CA ALA A 8 20.61 26.44 3.18
C ALA A 8 20.56 27.85 2.55
N ALA A 9 19.80 28.07 1.48
CA ALA A 9 19.84 29.34 0.72
C ALA A 9 18.77 30.38 1.12
N THR A 10 17.91 30.10 2.11
CA THR A 10 16.78 30.97 2.49
C THR A 10 16.96 31.77 3.78
N ALA A 11 18.12 31.69 4.45
CA ALA A 11 18.37 32.38 5.72
C ALA A 11 19.02 33.78 5.59
N ALA A 12 19.38 34.23 4.38
CA ALA A 12 20.24 35.41 4.20
C ALA A 12 19.51 36.74 3.87
N ARG A 13 18.20 36.89 4.14
CA ARG A 13 17.43 38.08 3.70
C ARG A 13 16.87 39.03 4.77
N LYS A 14 17.17 38.87 6.06
CA LYS A 14 16.71 39.86 7.07
C LYS A 14 17.76 40.17 8.13
N ALA A 15 18.62 41.12 7.82
CA ALA A 15 19.34 41.91 8.83
C ALA A 15 19.56 43.34 8.32
N ARG A 16 18.50 44.16 8.32
CA ARG A 16 18.66 45.62 8.34
C ARG A 16 18.41 46.07 9.77
N VAL A 17 19.49 46.38 10.48
CA VAL A 17 19.45 47.01 11.81
C VAL A 17 19.09 48.48 11.60
N THR A 18 17.90 48.87 12.03
CA THR A 18 17.49 50.29 12.12
C THR A 18 17.90 50.83 13.48
N LEU A 19 18.77 51.86 13.50
CA LEU A 19 19.17 52.57 14.72
C LEU A 19 17.95 53.24 15.40
N PRO A 20 17.87 53.28 16.74
CA PRO A 20 16.76 53.91 17.44
C PRO A 20 16.82 55.45 17.30
N ARG A 21 15.78 56.05 16.72
CA ARG A 21 15.57 57.52 16.77
C ARG A 21 15.06 57.90 18.16
N GLN A 22 15.64 58.97 18.74
CA GLN A 22 15.15 59.59 19.97
C GLN A 22 13.68 60.05 19.84
N PRO A 23 12.85 59.86 20.88
CA PRO A 23 11.49 60.39 20.90
C PRO A 23 11.53 61.92 21.07
N ARG A 24 10.87 62.64 20.16
CA ARG A 24 10.56 64.06 20.34
C ARG A 24 9.51 64.19 21.45
N ARG A 25 9.81 64.99 22.47
CA ARG A 25 8.84 65.39 23.50
C ARG A 25 7.96 66.51 22.92
N TRP A 26 6.66 66.29 22.84
CA TRP A 26 5.68 67.37 22.68
C TRP A 26 5.29 67.82 24.08
N ALA A 27 6.01 68.81 24.60
CA ALA A 27 5.56 69.55 25.77
C ALA A 27 5.09 70.92 25.28
N HIS A 28 3.82 71.01 24.88
CA HIS A 28 3.08 72.27 24.88
C HIS A 28 1.64 71.95 25.27
N ASP A 29 1.34 72.32 26.51
CA ASP A 29 0.02 72.50 27.08
C ASP A 29 -0.42 73.92 26.72
N GLU A 30 -1.58 74.07 26.05
CA GLU A 30 -2.41 75.28 26.11
C GLU A 30 -3.77 75.03 25.43
N HIS A 31 -4.76 74.82 26.28
CA HIS A 31 -6.18 75.18 26.15
C HIS A 31 -6.79 75.38 24.75
N ALA A 32 -7.64 74.43 24.33
CA ALA A 32 -8.74 74.70 23.41
C ALA A 32 -9.99 73.88 23.82
N HIS A 33 -11.08 74.61 24.03
CA HIS A 33 -12.37 74.12 24.48
C HIS A 33 -13.13 73.33 23.41
N GLY A 34 -13.94 72.37 23.88
CA GLY A 34 -15.06 71.79 23.15
C GLY A 34 -14.74 70.42 22.55
N HIS A 35 -15.30 69.36 23.13
CA HIS A 35 -16.21 68.42 22.45
C HIS A 35 -16.59 67.30 23.44
N SER A 36 -17.89 67.03 23.52
CA SER A 36 -18.53 65.95 24.27
C SER A 36 -17.77 64.61 24.13
N HIS A 37 -17.18 64.14 25.23
CA HIS A 37 -16.67 62.76 25.31
C HIS A 37 -17.84 61.81 25.51
N GLY A 38 -18.38 61.28 24.42
CA GLY A 38 -19.07 59.98 24.47
C GLY A 38 -18.08 58.90 24.95
N PRO A 39 -18.53 57.80 25.58
CA PRO A 39 -17.62 56.78 26.10
C PRO A 39 -16.77 56.22 24.95
N VAL A 40 -15.49 56.57 24.92
CA VAL A 40 -14.53 55.99 23.98
C VAL A 40 -14.22 54.60 24.50
N ASN A 41 -14.84 53.59 23.89
CA ASN A 41 -14.58 52.19 24.14
C ASN A 41 -13.22 51.84 23.55
N GLU A 42 -12.13 52.12 24.28
CA GLU A 42 -10.79 51.68 23.90
C GLU A 42 -10.77 50.15 23.93
N SER A 43 -10.77 49.53 22.74
CA SER A 43 -10.72 48.08 22.65
C SER A 43 -9.38 47.59 23.19
N MET A 44 -9.43 46.54 24.02
CA MET A 44 -8.24 45.91 24.55
C MET A 44 -7.29 45.54 23.40
N GLY A 45 -6.08 46.11 23.42
CA GLY A 45 -5.12 45.98 22.33
C GLY A 45 -4.79 44.52 22.00
N ALA A 46 -4.30 44.26 20.79
CA ALA A 46 -4.03 42.90 20.30
C ALA A 46 -3.17 42.05 21.26
N GLY A 47 -2.24 42.66 22.00
CA GLY A 47 -1.42 41.99 23.00
C GLY A 47 -2.21 41.37 24.16
N PHE A 48 -3.30 42.02 24.60
CA PHE A 48 -4.17 41.49 25.65
C PHE A 48 -4.81 40.17 25.21
N TRP A 49 -5.44 40.15 24.04
CA TRP A 49 -6.03 38.93 23.46
C TRP A 49 -5.00 37.84 23.19
N LEU A 50 -3.78 38.22 22.77
CA LEU A 50 -2.67 37.28 22.59
C LEU A 50 -2.31 36.59 23.90
N THR A 51 -2.17 37.34 25.01
CA THR A 51 -1.87 36.75 26.32
C THR A 51 -3.03 35.89 26.83
N LEU A 52 -4.27 36.37 26.68
CA LEU A 52 -5.48 35.66 27.10
C LEU A 52 -5.68 34.35 26.33
N GLY A 53 -5.23 34.28 25.07
CA GLY A 53 -5.17 33.03 24.30
C GLY A 53 -3.95 32.17 24.63
N ALA A 54 -2.80 32.78 24.91
CA ALA A 54 -1.55 32.07 25.18
C ALA A 54 -1.60 31.27 26.50
N PHE A 55 -2.24 31.80 27.55
CA PHE A 55 -2.39 31.09 28.82
C PHE A 55 -3.16 29.75 28.68
N PRO A 56 -4.39 29.71 28.15
CA PRO A 56 -5.12 28.45 27.97
C PRO A 56 -4.47 27.56 26.90
N ALA A 57 -3.88 28.12 25.84
CA ALA A 57 -3.16 27.33 24.84
C ALA A 57 -1.92 26.65 25.43
N GLY A 58 -1.14 27.37 26.24
CA GLY A 58 0.01 26.82 26.96
C GLY A 58 -0.40 25.76 27.98
N TRP A 59 -1.51 25.98 28.69
CA TRP A 59 -2.07 24.98 29.61
C TRP A 59 -2.55 23.72 28.87
N ALA A 60 -3.22 23.86 27.73
CA ALA A 60 -3.64 22.74 26.91
C ALA A 60 -2.44 21.95 26.35
N LEU A 61 -1.41 22.63 25.86
CA LEU A 61 -0.15 22.00 25.44
C LEU A 61 0.53 21.26 26.60
N TYR A 62 0.53 21.86 27.80
CA TYR A 62 1.08 21.23 29.00
C TYR A 62 0.27 19.97 29.37
N ALA A 63 -1.07 20.05 29.36
CA ALA A 63 -1.94 18.92 29.66
C ALA A 63 -1.78 17.78 28.65
N ILE A 64 -1.65 18.07 27.35
CA ILE A 64 -1.46 17.07 26.30
C ILE A 64 -0.06 16.45 26.34
N SER A 65 0.97 17.23 26.71
CA SER A 65 2.35 16.74 26.76
C SER A 65 2.66 15.87 27.98
N ARG A 66 1.89 16.01 29.07
CA ARG A 66 2.09 15.23 30.29
C ARG A 66 1.54 13.80 30.12
N ALA A 67 2.37 12.81 30.45
CA ALA A 67 1.90 11.44 30.64
C ALA A 67 1.23 11.35 32.00
N ASP A 68 -0.05 10.95 32.02
CA ASP A 68 -0.90 10.93 33.22
C ASP A 68 -0.60 9.74 34.16
N ASP A 69 0.22 8.77 33.71
CA ASP A 69 0.68 7.62 34.51
C ASP A 69 2.15 7.32 34.20
N GLN A 70 2.90 6.82 35.19
CA GLN A 70 4.31 6.40 35.04
C GLN A 70 4.53 5.35 33.94
N ASP A 71 3.48 4.63 33.56
CA ASP A 71 3.53 3.49 32.64
C ASP A 71 2.78 3.73 31.31
N LYS A 72 2.18 4.93 31.12
CA LYS A 72 1.40 5.25 29.91
C LYS A 72 2.18 6.20 29.00
N ARG A 73 2.33 5.82 27.73
CA ARG A 73 2.95 6.66 26.69
C ARG A 73 2.15 7.97 26.50
N PRO A 74 2.82 9.11 26.20
CA PRO A 74 2.16 10.38 25.89
C PRO A 74 1.07 10.26 24.81
N PHE A 75 0.09 11.18 24.82
CA PHE A 75 -1.08 11.15 23.93
C PHE A 75 -0.71 11.00 22.45
N PHE A 76 0.29 11.76 21.97
CA PHE A 76 0.75 11.68 20.59
C PHE A 76 1.35 10.32 20.24
N ASN A 77 2.12 9.72 21.15
CA ASN A 77 2.70 8.39 20.94
C ASN A 77 1.61 7.33 20.82
N ARG A 78 0.50 7.44 21.58
CA ARG A 78 -0.64 6.53 21.44
C ARG A 78 -1.34 6.65 20.09
N ILE A 79 -1.45 7.86 19.53
CA ILE A 79 -2.01 8.04 18.19
C ILE A 79 -1.06 7.46 17.16
N ILE A 80 0.23 7.76 17.27
CA ILE A 80 1.26 7.21 16.37
C ILE A 80 1.21 5.69 16.42
N ASP A 81 1.25 5.08 17.61
CA ASP A 81 1.19 3.62 17.83
C ASP A 81 -0.07 2.96 17.23
N LYS A 82 -1.21 3.68 17.14
CA LYS A 82 -2.42 3.17 16.46
C LYS A 82 -2.26 3.06 14.95
N TYR A 83 -1.47 3.94 14.34
CA TYR A 83 -1.27 4.02 12.89
C TYR A 83 0.05 3.39 12.43
N THR A 84 1.04 3.31 13.31
CA THR A 84 2.31 2.62 13.04
C THR A 84 2.15 1.15 13.36
N GLU A 85 2.35 0.32 12.33
CA GLU A 85 2.42 -1.11 12.51
C GLU A 85 3.62 -1.48 13.40
N SER A 86 3.43 -2.46 14.31
CA SER A 86 4.51 -2.89 15.19
C SER A 86 5.67 -3.45 14.37
N GLN A 87 6.91 -3.23 14.83
CA GLN A 87 8.10 -3.77 14.18
C GLN A 87 8.02 -5.31 14.01
N GLN A 88 7.35 -6.00 14.94
CA GLN A 88 7.07 -7.43 14.86
C GLN A 88 6.21 -7.78 13.65
N LYS A 89 5.09 -7.08 13.41
CA LYS A 89 4.24 -7.34 12.24
C LYS A 89 4.94 -7.06 10.92
N LEU A 90 5.79 -6.03 10.87
CA LEU A 90 6.63 -5.76 9.70
C LEU A 90 7.66 -6.88 9.49
N ALA A 91 8.26 -7.38 10.58
CA ALA A 91 9.16 -8.54 10.52
C ALA A 91 8.44 -9.81 10.05
N ASP A 92 7.23 -10.09 10.55
CA ASP A 92 6.42 -11.25 10.16
C ASP A 92 6.04 -11.19 8.67
N LYS A 93 5.68 -10.00 8.17
CA LYS A 93 5.41 -9.79 6.74
C LYS A 93 6.66 -10.01 5.88
N ASN A 94 7.81 -9.53 6.34
CA ASN A 94 9.07 -9.72 5.64
C ASN A 94 9.49 -11.20 5.64
N ASP A 95 9.34 -11.91 6.76
CA ASP A 95 9.59 -13.34 6.87
C ASP A 95 8.67 -14.14 5.92
N LEU A 96 7.37 -13.84 5.89
CA LEU A 96 6.44 -14.45 4.96
C LEU A 96 6.86 -14.19 3.50
N HIS A 97 7.24 -12.96 3.15
CA HIS A 97 7.73 -12.63 1.82
C HIS A 97 9.00 -13.40 1.44
N VAL A 98 9.96 -13.50 2.36
CA VAL A 98 11.20 -14.27 2.13
C VAL A 98 10.89 -15.74 1.90
N ARG A 99 10.03 -16.35 2.73
CA ARG A 99 9.60 -17.76 2.56
C ARG A 99 8.91 -17.99 1.22
N MET A 100 8.03 -17.09 0.80
CA MET A 100 7.38 -17.20 -0.52
C MET A 100 8.41 -17.11 -1.66
N MET A 101 9.42 -16.25 -1.52
CA MET A 101 10.49 -16.10 -2.52
C MET A 101 11.40 -17.33 -2.58
N GLU A 102 11.73 -17.91 -1.43
CA GLU A 102 12.50 -19.15 -1.32
C GLU A 102 11.75 -20.31 -1.98
N GLN A 103 10.48 -20.50 -1.62
CA GLN A 103 9.63 -21.53 -2.23
C GLN A 103 9.49 -21.34 -3.75
N ALA A 104 9.28 -20.11 -4.22
CA ALA A 104 9.23 -19.82 -5.65
C ALA A 104 10.56 -20.10 -6.37
N GLY A 105 11.69 -19.91 -5.67
CA GLY A 105 13.02 -20.28 -6.16
C GLY A 105 13.19 -21.78 -6.30
N ASP A 106 12.83 -22.54 -5.27
CA ASP A 106 12.89 -24.01 -5.26
C ASP A 106 12.00 -24.62 -6.35
N ASP A 107 10.77 -24.14 -6.47
CA ASP A 107 9.82 -24.57 -7.51
C ASP A 107 10.37 -24.26 -8.91
N ARG A 108 10.97 -23.09 -9.12
CA ARG A 108 11.60 -22.74 -10.40
C ARG A 108 12.75 -23.69 -10.73
N VAL A 109 13.59 -24.05 -9.77
CA VAL A 109 14.69 -25.00 -9.97
C VAL A 109 14.15 -26.38 -10.31
N LEU A 110 13.08 -26.83 -9.63
CA LEU A 110 12.40 -28.09 -9.92
C LEU A 110 11.91 -28.13 -11.37
N PHE A 111 11.23 -27.07 -11.83
CA PHE A 111 10.71 -27.02 -13.21
C PHE A 111 11.82 -26.94 -14.26
N MET A 112 12.89 -26.18 -13.99
CA MET A 112 14.03 -26.07 -14.92
C MET A 112 14.83 -27.37 -15.07
N ASN A 113 14.91 -28.18 -14.00
CA ASN A 113 15.62 -29.46 -14.01
C ASN A 113 14.72 -30.65 -14.44
N SER A 114 13.40 -30.49 -14.40
CA SER A 114 12.47 -31.53 -14.85
C SER A 114 12.50 -31.69 -16.37
N LYS A 115 12.56 -32.94 -16.86
CA LYS A 115 12.40 -33.21 -18.28
C LYS A 115 10.93 -32.96 -18.67
N PRO A 116 10.65 -32.26 -19.78
CA PRO A 116 9.30 -32.14 -20.29
C PRO A 116 8.73 -33.53 -20.57
N GLN A 117 7.44 -33.71 -20.28
CA GLN A 117 6.75 -34.97 -20.52
C GLN A 117 6.64 -35.21 -22.04
N GLU A 118 7.41 -36.17 -22.56
CA GLU A 118 7.39 -36.52 -23.99
C GLU A 118 6.13 -37.30 -24.39
N HIS A 119 5.46 -37.90 -23.41
CA HIS A 119 4.28 -38.72 -23.65
C HIS A 119 2.99 -37.91 -23.50
N VAL A 120 2.04 -38.20 -24.39
CA VAL A 120 0.68 -37.69 -24.28
C VAL A 120 0.01 -38.34 -23.06
N PRO A 121 -0.54 -37.57 -22.11
CA PRO A 121 -1.29 -38.15 -20.99
C PRO A 121 -2.62 -38.74 -21.49
N MET A 122 -2.71 -40.07 -21.58
CA MET A 122 -3.95 -40.80 -21.87
C MET A 122 -4.32 -41.67 -20.67
N LYS A 123 -5.58 -41.61 -20.21
CA LYS A 123 -6.06 -42.44 -19.07
C LYS A 123 -6.12 -43.93 -19.40
N PHE A 124 -6.41 -44.30 -20.65
CA PHE A 124 -6.56 -45.69 -21.10
C PHE A 124 -6.04 -45.89 -22.53
N PRO A 125 -4.71 -45.96 -22.73
CA PRO A 125 -4.12 -46.14 -24.07
C PRO A 125 -4.45 -47.50 -24.69
N GLU A 126 -4.66 -48.52 -23.85
CA GLU A 126 -4.97 -49.90 -24.22
C GLU A 126 -6.19 -50.00 -25.15
N ILE A 127 -7.27 -49.27 -24.85
CA ILE A 127 -8.55 -49.32 -25.59
C ILE A 127 -8.37 -48.96 -27.07
N MET A 128 -7.39 -48.12 -27.39
CA MET A 128 -7.14 -47.69 -28.77
C MET A 128 -6.64 -48.83 -29.67
N ASN A 129 -6.08 -49.90 -29.07
CA ASN A 129 -5.56 -51.06 -29.78
C ASN A 129 -6.36 -52.35 -29.53
N VAL A 130 -7.50 -52.27 -28.81
CA VAL A 130 -8.35 -53.45 -28.59
C VAL A 130 -9.19 -53.73 -29.84
N GLY A 131 -9.04 -54.95 -30.37
CA GLY A 131 -9.84 -55.48 -31.48
C GLY A 131 -10.15 -56.96 -31.30
N SER A 132 -11.10 -57.49 -32.08
CA SER A 132 -11.39 -58.94 -32.10
C SER A 132 -10.13 -59.73 -32.51
N PRO A 133 -9.78 -60.84 -31.86
CA PRO A 133 -8.66 -61.69 -32.30
C PRO A 133 -8.93 -62.41 -33.64
N TYR A 134 -10.20 -62.53 -34.03
CA TYR A 134 -10.63 -63.33 -35.18
C TYR A 134 -11.30 -62.48 -36.26
N ASN A 135 -11.02 -62.84 -37.51
CA ASN A 135 -11.67 -62.31 -38.72
C ASN A 135 -11.58 -60.79 -38.91
N VAL A 136 -10.39 -60.23 -38.63
CA VAL A 136 -10.12 -58.80 -38.75
C VAL A 136 -9.61 -58.48 -40.17
N PRO A 137 -10.33 -57.69 -40.98
CA PRO A 137 -9.83 -57.29 -42.28
C PRO A 137 -8.58 -56.42 -42.12
N ALA A 138 -7.58 -56.66 -42.99
CA ALA A 138 -6.33 -55.90 -42.97
C ALA A 138 -6.59 -54.40 -43.06
N GLY A 139 -5.94 -53.62 -42.18
CA GLY A 139 -6.10 -52.16 -42.12
C GLY A 139 -7.27 -51.65 -41.26
N SER A 140 -8.06 -52.52 -40.63
CA SER A 140 -9.10 -52.09 -39.67
C SER A 140 -8.56 -51.78 -38.27
N VAL A 141 -7.28 -52.07 -38.01
CA VAL A 141 -6.60 -51.64 -36.78
C VAL A 141 -6.40 -50.14 -36.83
N ASN A 142 -6.68 -49.45 -35.72
CA ASN A 142 -6.53 -48.00 -35.63
C ASN A 142 -5.08 -47.57 -35.92
N GLN A 143 -4.92 -46.54 -36.76
CA GLN A 143 -3.62 -45.94 -37.03
C GLN A 143 -3.18 -45.11 -35.82
N MET A 144 -2.33 -45.69 -34.97
CA MET A 144 -1.88 -45.08 -33.71
C MET A 144 -1.14 -43.76 -33.91
N GLU A 145 -0.40 -43.61 -35.02
CA GLU A 145 0.33 -42.38 -35.36
C GLU A 145 -0.61 -41.16 -35.44
N LYS A 146 -1.78 -41.32 -36.05
CA LYS A 146 -2.77 -40.24 -36.20
C LYS A 146 -3.38 -39.85 -34.85
N VAL A 147 -3.60 -40.84 -33.97
CA VAL A 147 -4.11 -40.62 -32.62
C VAL A 147 -3.08 -39.85 -31.79
N ILE A 148 -1.81 -40.27 -31.84
CA ILE A 148 -0.71 -39.57 -31.17
C ILE A 148 -0.58 -38.14 -31.68
N ALA A 149 -0.63 -37.92 -33.00
CA ALA A 149 -0.54 -36.58 -33.59
C ALA A 149 -1.68 -35.68 -33.12
N LYS A 150 -2.93 -36.18 -33.10
CA LYS A 150 -4.09 -35.42 -32.62
C LYS A 150 -3.90 -34.97 -31.18
N PHE A 151 -3.52 -35.88 -30.28
CA PHE A 151 -3.38 -35.51 -28.88
C PHE A 151 -2.17 -34.63 -28.59
N LYS A 152 -1.08 -34.77 -29.36
CA LYS A 152 0.03 -33.81 -29.31
C LYS A 152 -0.44 -32.42 -29.68
N GLN A 153 -1.27 -32.31 -30.73
CA GLN A 153 -1.86 -31.04 -31.14
C GLN A 153 -2.77 -30.45 -30.04
N GLU A 154 -3.70 -31.24 -29.49
CA GLU A 154 -4.58 -30.79 -28.39
C GLU A 154 -3.77 -30.32 -27.17
N ALA A 155 -2.68 -31.03 -26.83
CA ALA A 155 -1.81 -30.65 -25.72
C ALA A 155 -1.06 -29.32 -25.98
N TYR A 156 -0.61 -29.08 -27.21
CA TYR A 156 0.01 -27.80 -27.57
C TYR A 156 -1.00 -26.65 -27.57
N GLU A 157 -2.19 -26.86 -28.13
CA GLU A 157 -3.27 -25.86 -28.10
C GLU A 157 -3.66 -25.50 -26.66
N ASP A 158 -3.75 -26.47 -25.75
CA ASP A 158 -4.04 -26.21 -24.35
C ASP A 158 -2.89 -25.47 -23.63
N ASN A 159 -1.63 -25.75 -23.98
CA ASN A 159 -0.49 -25.00 -23.46
C ASN A 159 -0.49 -23.56 -23.97
N GLU A 160 -0.80 -23.35 -25.25
CA GLU A 160 -0.95 -22.01 -25.84
C GLU A 160 -2.09 -21.25 -25.18
N ARG A 161 -3.26 -21.86 -24.99
CA ARG A 161 -4.39 -21.26 -24.24
C ARG A 161 -4.00 -20.87 -22.82
N LYS A 162 -3.26 -21.73 -22.11
CA LYS A 162 -2.75 -21.40 -20.76
C LYS A 162 -1.75 -20.24 -20.83
N LEU A 163 -0.89 -20.19 -21.83
CA LEU A 163 0.06 -19.10 -22.02
C LEU A 163 -0.64 -17.78 -22.38
N GLU A 164 -1.66 -17.81 -23.22
CA GLU A 164 -2.51 -16.65 -23.50
C GLU A 164 -3.27 -16.19 -22.25
N ALA A 165 -3.82 -17.12 -21.47
CA ALA A 165 -4.47 -16.81 -20.21
C ALA A 165 -3.47 -16.21 -19.18
N LEU A 166 -2.22 -16.68 -19.14
CA LEU A 166 -1.13 -16.08 -18.34
C LEU A 166 -0.89 -14.64 -18.81
N ARG A 167 -0.75 -14.42 -20.13
CA ARG A 167 -0.52 -13.08 -20.70
C ARG A 167 -1.67 -12.11 -20.42
N ASN A 168 -2.90 -12.62 -20.41
CA ASN A 168 -4.10 -11.84 -20.15
C ASN A 168 -4.46 -11.75 -18.66
N GLY A 169 -3.74 -12.44 -17.78
CA GLY A 169 -4.03 -12.49 -16.34
C GLY A 169 -5.40 -13.13 -16.00
N THR A 170 -5.93 -13.98 -16.88
CA THR A 170 -7.26 -14.62 -16.71
C THR A 170 -7.19 -16.02 -16.12
N ILE A 171 -6.03 -16.41 -15.60
CA ILE A 171 -5.84 -17.74 -15.02
C ILE A 171 -6.55 -17.85 -13.68
N LYS A 172 -7.41 -18.86 -13.57
CA LYS A 172 -8.17 -19.16 -12.35
C LYS A 172 -7.32 -19.28 -11.09
N ALA A 173 -6.08 -19.77 -11.22
CA ALA A 173 -5.16 -19.91 -10.09
C ALA A 173 -4.59 -18.56 -9.60
N GLU A 174 -4.53 -17.55 -10.46
CA GLU A 174 -4.04 -16.20 -10.13
C GLU A 174 -5.18 -15.25 -9.77
N GLN A 175 -6.42 -15.60 -10.14
CA GLN A 175 -7.59 -14.82 -9.78
C GLN A 175 -7.79 -14.84 -8.25
N PRO A 176 -8.19 -13.69 -7.67
CA PRO A 176 -8.50 -13.62 -6.25
C PRO A 176 -9.59 -14.65 -5.93
N TYR A 177 -9.42 -15.34 -4.81
CA TYR A 177 -10.39 -16.32 -4.34
C TYR A 177 -11.74 -15.64 -4.13
N GLU A 178 -12.73 -16.01 -4.93
CA GLU A 178 -14.12 -15.62 -4.70
C GLU A 178 -14.71 -16.57 -3.65
N PRO A 179 -15.10 -16.06 -2.46
CA PRO A 179 -15.74 -16.90 -1.46
C PRO A 179 -17.05 -17.45 -2.02
N PHE A 180 -17.26 -18.77 -1.83
CA PHE A 180 -18.47 -19.44 -2.26
C PHE A 180 -19.68 -18.83 -1.55
N ASP A 181 -20.50 -18.09 -2.29
CA ASP A 181 -21.69 -17.42 -1.77
C ASP A 181 -22.89 -18.38 -1.80
N PHE A 182 -23.17 -19.00 -0.66
CA PHE A 182 -24.26 -19.96 -0.50
C PHE A 182 -25.65 -19.38 -0.82
N THR A 183 -25.80 -18.05 -0.81
CA THR A 183 -27.10 -17.37 -1.00
C THR A 183 -27.56 -17.39 -2.46
N LYS A 184 -26.65 -17.31 -3.43
CA LYS A 184 -26.97 -17.35 -4.88
C LYS A 184 -27.43 -18.73 -5.38
N SER A 185 -27.12 -19.80 -4.66
CA SER A 185 -27.44 -21.18 -5.09
C SER A 185 -28.91 -21.59 -4.89
N LYS A 186 -29.71 -20.79 -4.18
CA LYS A 186 -31.12 -21.10 -3.89
C LYS A 186 -32.12 -20.46 -4.86
N GLU A 187 -31.66 -19.63 -5.79
CA GLU A 187 -32.51 -18.92 -6.76
C GLU A 187 -32.41 -19.48 -8.19
N GLY A 188 -31.71 -20.62 -8.37
CA GLY A 188 -31.53 -21.29 -9.67
C GLY A 188 -32.17 -22.66 -9.74
#